data_AF-A0A1G2X1Y6-F1
#
_entry.id   AF-A0A1G2X1Y6-F1
#
_cell.length_a   1.000
_cell.length_b   1.000
_cell.length_c   1.000
_cell.angle_alpha   90.00
_cell.angle_beta   90.00
_cell.angle_gamma   90.00
#
_symmetry.space_group_name_H-M   'P 1'
#
loop_
_entity.id
_entity.type
_entity.pdbx_description
1 polymer ?
#
loop_
_entity_poly.entity_id
_entity_poly.type
_entity_poly.pdbx_seq_one_letter_code
_entity_poly.pdbx_strand_id
1 'polypeptide(L)'
;MVKAPEKFVDEYLSHEKGLTGKTGKRSKKVKIRDVSSVELARLKQNLQTLWGIYRTPEIQGILSKKHNIPFLSAEGRNACLNLSYVDKGVLIVYELDTGSQKELAGARIYKQDELLINRYLTPGRGEEALLKTTDVVLQTLADVLINNNISETCIWDVIAKGDQINISVVSYF
;
A
#
# COMPACT_ATOMS: atom_id res chain seq x y z
N MET A 1 -25.62 24.49 10.29
CA MET A 1 -25.88 23.06 10.54
C MET A 1 -26.97 22.62 9.58
N VAL A 2 -26.61 21.98 8.47
CA VAL A 2 -27.58 21.48 7.48
C VAL A 2 -27.88 20.03 7.84
N LYS A 3 -29.13 19.75 8.21
CA LYS A 3 -29.60 18.38 8.46
C LYS A 3 -29.59 17.61 7.14
N ALA A 4 -28.90 16.48 7.10
CA ALA A 4 -28.99 15.55 5.98
C ALA A 4 -30.46 15.06 5.86
N PRO A 5 -31.01 14.91 4.64
CA PRO A 5 -32.37 14.43 4.46
C PRO A 5 -32.48 12.98 4.94
N GLU A 6 -33.42 12.70 5.84
CA GLU A 6 -33.64 11.37 6.46
C GLU A 6 -33.77 10.24 5.43
N LYS A 7 -34.23 10.56 4.21
CA LYS A 7 -34.33 9.59 3.10
C LYS A 7 -33.00 8.98 2.66
N PHE A 8 -31.86 9.65 2.87
CA PHE A 8 -30.55 9.14 2.42
C PHE A 8 -30.01 8.04 3.34
N VAL A 9 -30.31 8.11 4.64
CA VAL A 9 -29.83 7.13 5.63
C VAL A 9 -30.57 5.80 5.49
N ASP A 10 -31.88 5.85 5.25
CA ASP A 10 -32.69 4.65 5.00
C ASP A 10 -32.32 3.97 3.69
N GLU A 11 -32.00 4.74 2.64
CA GLU A 11 -31.55 4.20 1.35
C GLU A 11 -30.18 3.52 1.48
N TYR A 12 -29.24 4.14 2.23
CA TYR A 12 -27.92 3.56 2.52
C TYR A 12 -27.99 2.28 3.37
N LEU A 13 -28.86 2.24 4.39
CA LEU A 13 -29.06 1.06 5.24
C LEU A 13 -29.86 -0.06 4.55
N SER A 14 -30.67 0.27 3.54
CA SER A 14 -31.38 -0.73 2.74
C SER A 14 -30.43 -1.58 1.87
N HIS A 15 -29.27 -1.03 1.49
CA HIS A 15 -28.23 -1.76 0.75
C HIS A 15 -27.48 -2.79 1.60
N GLU A 16 -27.42 -2.64 2.93
CA GLU A 16 -26.82 -3.65 3.83
C GLU A 16 -27.75 -4.85 4.10
N LYS A 17 -29.07 -4.65 4.04
CA LYS A 17 -30.05 -5.73 4.32
C LYS A 17 -30.34 -6.66 3.13
N GLY A 18 -29.70 -6.45 1.98
CA GLY A 18 -29.82 -7.30 0.78
C GLY A 18 -28.66 -8.28 0.53
N LEU A 19 -27.62 -8.29 1.37
CA LEU A 19 -26.40 -9.08 1.14
C LEU A 19 -26.39 -10.45 1.84
N THR A 20 -27.47 -10.84 2.51
CA THR A 20 -27.69 -12.21 3.00
C THR A 20 -28.54 -13.00 2.01
N GLY A 21 -27.94 -13.43 0.90
CA GLY A 21 -28.57 -14.45 0.05
C GLY A 21 -28.33 -14.37 -1.45
N LYS A 22 -27.07 -14.30 -1.90
CA LYS A 22 -26.69 -14.82 -3.24
C LYS A 22 -25.32 -15.48 -3.17
N THR A 23 -25.34 -16.80 -2.95
CA THR A 23 -24.26 -17.72 -3.33
C THR A 23 -23.99 -17.56 -4.82
N GLY A 24 -22.96 -16.79 -5.20
CA GLY A 24 -22.89 -16.30 -6.58
C GLY A 24 -21.58 -15.73 -7.10
N LYS A 25 -20.42 -16.15 -6.58
CA LYS A 25 -19.17 -16.41 -7.34
C LYS A 25 -18.10 -16.71 -6.30
N ARG A 26 -17.51 -17.91 -6.35
CA ARG A 26 -16.24 -18.18 -5.68
C ARG A 26 -15.31 -17.01 -6.03
N SER A 27 -14.91 -16.22 -5.05
CA SER A 27 -13.72 -15.39 -5.16
C SER A 27 -12.66 -16.32 -5.74
N LYS A 28 -12.18 -16.04 -6.96
CA LYS A 28 -11.03 -16.76 -7.51
C LYS A 28 -10.03 -16.76 -6.38
N LYS A 29 -9.67 -17.94 -5.85
CA LYS A 29 -8.57 -18.07 -4.91
C LYS A 29 -7.42 -17.33 -5.58
N VAL A 30 -7.11 -16.14 -5.09
CA VAL A 30 -5.88 -15.44 -5.48
C VAL A 30 -4.82 -16.45 -5.09
N LYS A 31 -4.16 -17.05 -6.09
CA LYS A 31 -3.10 -18.01 -5.82
C LYS A 31 -2.07 -17.22 -5.04
N ILE A 32 -1.97 -17.50 -3.74
CA ILE A 32 -0.84 -17.06 -2.93
C ILE A 32 0.35 -17.68 -3.64
N ARG A 33 1.16 -16.84 -4.27
CA ARG A 33 2.38 -17.25 -4.95
C ARG A 33 3.27 -17.95 -3.92
N ASP A 34 3.84 -19.10 -4.30
CA ASP A 34 4.86 -19.72 -3.47
C ASP A 34 6.09 -18.81 -3.46
N VAL A 35 6.43 -18.31 -2.28
CA VAL A 35 7.58 -17.41 -2.06
C VAL A 35 8.78 -18.26 -1.66
N SER A 36 9.86 -18.16 -2.44
CA SER A 36 11.13 -18.82 -2.14
C SER A 36 11.77 -18.27 -0.86
N SER A 37 12.68 -19.03 -0.25
CA SER A 37 13.42 -18.58 0.92
C SER A 37 14.23 -17.29 0.67
N VAL A 38 14.73 -17.11 -0.55
CA VAL A 38 15.48 -15.92 -0.97
C VAL A 38 14.56 -14.70 -1.06
N GLU A 39 13.39 -14.85 -1.67
CA GLU A 39 12.38 -13.78 -1.75
C GLU A 39 11.87 -13.39 -0.37
N LEU A 40 11.62 -14.38 0.49
CA LEU A 40 11.23 -14.12 1.88
C LEU A 40 12.32 -13.36 2.62
N ALA A 41 13.59 -13.79 2.54
CA ALA A 41 14.71 -13.10 3.18
C ALA A 41 14.82 -11.65 2.73
N ARG A 42 14.64 -11.38 1.42
CA ARG A 42 14.65 -10.01 0.87
C ARG A 42 13.51 -9.17 1.41
N LEU A 43 12.30 -9.72 1.48
CA LEU A 43 11.16 -9.05 2.10
C LEU A 43 11.46 -8.69 3.56
N LYS A 44 12.00 -9.63 4.35
CA LYS A 44 12.35 -9.37 5.76
C LYS A 44 13.35 -8.23 5.88
N GLN A 45 14.42 -8.30 5.08
CA GLN A 45 15.49 -7.32 5.10
C GLN A 45 14.97 -5.93 4.76
N ASN A 46 14.18 -5.80 3.69
CA ASN A 46 13.62 -4.51 3.30
C ASN A 46 12.69 -3.94 4.38
N LEU A 47 11.79 -4.75 4.95
CA LEU A 47 10.90 -4.30 6.04
C LEU A 47 11.70 -3.82 7.26
N GLN A 48 12.76 -4.55 7.62
CA GLN A 48 13.67 -4.17 8.71
C GLN A 48 14.40 -2.85 8.40
N THR A 49 14.90 -2.67 7.18
CA THR A 49 15.53 -1.42 6.75
C THR A 49 14.57 -0.24 6.87
N LEU A 50 13.36 -0.37 6.30
CA LEU A 50 12.35 0.70 6.34
C LEU A 50 12.00 1.11 7.77
N TRP A 51 11.81 0.12 8.64
CA TRP A 51 11.50 0.35 10.05
C TRP A 51 12.69 0.89 10.84
N GLY A 52 13.90 0.41 10.55
CA GLY A 52 15.14 0.85 11.17
C GLY A 52 15.38 2.34 10.94
N ILE A 53 15.29 2.78 9.68
CA ILE A 53 15.45 4.19 9.29
C ILE A 53 14.39 5.06 9.98
N TYR A 54 13.11 4.66 9.96
CA TYR A 54 12.04 5.42 10.61
C TYR A 54 12.33 5.73 12.09
N ARG A 55 12.94 4.76 12.80
CA ARG A 55 13.23 4.88 14.24
C ARG A 55 14.47 5.70 14.56
N THR A 56 15.20 6.19 13.57
CA THR A 56 16.41 6.98 13.82
C THR A 56 16.10 8.39 14.35
N PRO A 57 16.93 8.94 15.25
CA PRO A 57 16.77 10.31 15.73
C PRO A 57 16.75 11.35 14.62
N GLU A 58 17.49 11.12 13.53
CA GLU A 58 17.58 12.00 12.37
C GLU A 58 16.22 12.12 11.67
N ILE A 59 15.55 10.99 11.40
CA ILE A 59 14.20 11.01 10.83
C ILE A 59 13.21 11.68 11.76
N GLN A 60 13.25 11.39 13.07
CA GLN A 60 12.38 12.04 14.04
C GLN A 60 12.63 13.56 14.12
N GLY A 61 13.90 13.96 14.02
CA GLY A 61 14.31 15.36 13.96
C GLY A 61 13.79 16.08 12.71
N ILE A 62 13.82 15.42 11.54
CA ILE A 62 13.22 15.96 10.32
C ILE A 62 11.70 16.03 10.45
N LEU A 63 11.06 14.97 10.96
CA LEU A 63 9.61 14.88 11.12
C LEU A 63 9.05 15.97 12.02
N SER A 64 9.76 16.33 13.09
CA SER A 64 9.40 17.44 13.97
C SER A 64 9.30 18.81 13.27
N LYS A 65 9.93 18.95 12.10
CA LYS A 65 9.92 20.18 11.26
C LYS A 65 9.09 20.02 9.98
N LYS A 66 9.00 18.81 9.45
CA LYS A 66 8.31 18.44 8.22
C LYS A 66 7.51 17.17 8.47
N HIS A 67 6.19 17.26 8.49
CA HIS A 67 5.30 16.14 8.80
C HIS A 67 5.36 14.94 7.85
N ASN A 68 6.07 15.05 6.71
CA ASN A 68 6.16 14.02 5.70
C ASN A 68 7.54 13.99 5.03
N ILE A 69 8.11 12.79 4.88
CA ILE A 69 9.37 12.54 4.18
C ILE A 69 9.13 11.43 3.13
N PRO A 70 8.91 11.77 1.86
CA PRO A 70 8.81 10.77 0.80
C PRO A 70 10.16 10.09 0.61
N PHE A 71 10.14 8.79 0.30
CA PHE A 71 11.37 8.02 0.08
C PHE A 71 11.26 6.95 -0.99
N LEU A 72 10.06 6.48 -1.33
CA LEU A 72 9.87 5.45 -2.34
C LEU A 72 8.55 5.69 -3.08
N SER A 73 8.61 5.65 -4.40
CA SER A 73 7.46 5.56 -5.29
C SER A 73 7.57 4.29 -6.12
N ALA A 74 6.47 3.57 -6.24
CA ALA A 74 6.40 2.33 -6.97
C ALA A 74 5.18 2.29 -7.88
N GLU A 75 5.42 2.05 -9.16
CA GLU A 75 4.37 1.88 -10.16
C GLU A 75 4.19 0.40 -10.46
N GLY A 76 3.09 -0.15 -9.96
CA GLY A 76 2.59 -1.47 -10.34
C GLY A 76 1.64 -1.40 -11.53
N ARG A 77 1.23 -2.58 -12.02
CA ARG A 77 0.35 -2.71 -13.19
C ARG A 77 -0.98 -1.96 -13.05
N ASN A 78 -1.58 -2.03 -11.86
CA ASN A 78 -2.90 -1.47 -11.55
C ASN A 78 -2.87 -0.60 -10.29
N ALA A 79 -1.68 -0.31 -9.73
CA ALA A 79 -1.55 0.44 -8.50
C ALA A 79 -0.27 1.28 -8.53
N CYS A 80 -0.38 2.57 -8.25
CA CYS A 80 0.76 3.43 -7.93
C CYS A 80 0.83 3.60 -6.42
N LEU A 81 2.00 3.42 -5.82
CA LEU A 81 2.25 3.50 -4.40
C LEU A 81 3.30 4.57 -4.13
N ASN A 82 3.02 5.50 -3.23
CA ASN A 82 4.00 6.46 -2.72
C ASN A 82 4.14 6.23 -1.22
N LEU A 83 5.34 5.87 -0.80
CA LEU A 83 5.69 5.62 0.58
C LEU A 83 6.42 6.81 1.18
N SER A 84 6.06 7.12 2.41
CA SER A 84 6.65 8.22 3.15
C SER A 84 6.73 7.94 4.64
N TYR A 85 7.71 8.52 5.31
CA TYR A 85 7.75 8.59 6.77
C TYR A 85 6.89 9.76 7.23
N VAL A 86 6.06 9.51 8.25
CA VAL A 86 5.20 10.50 8.91
C VAL A 86 5.31 10.33 10.43
N ASP A 87 4.83 11.29 11.21
CA ASP A 87 4.89 11.26 12.69
C ASP A 87 4.36 9.95 13.32
N LYS A 88 3.43 9.29 12.62
CA LYS A 88 2.78 8.06 13.06
C LYS A 88 3.36 6.79 12.46
N GLY A 89 4.43 6.83 11.66
CA GLY A 89 5.04 5.64 11.06
C GLY A 89 5.30 5.75 9.56
N VAL A 90 5.06 4.65 8.84
CA VAL A 90 5.16 4.62 7.37
C VAL A 90 3.76 4.67 6.76
N LEU A 91 3.56 5.65 5.91
CA LEU A 91 2.33 5.88 5.16
C LEU A 91 2.52 5.41 3.71
N ILE A 92 1.50 4.75 3.17
CA ILE A 92 1.31 4.57 1.73
C ILE A 92 0.20 5.52 1.30
N VAL A 93 0.48 6.37 0.32
CA VAL A 93 -0.55 7.02 -0.51
C VAL A 93 -0.62 6.23 -1.80
N TYR A 94 -1.80 5.75 -2.17
CA TYR A 94 -1.94 4.89 -3.34
C TYR A 94 -3.03 5.36 -4.30
N GLU A 95 -2.85 4.99 -5.55
CA GLU A 95 -3.84 5.12 -6.61
C GLU A 95 -4.04 3.76 -7.26
N LEU A 96 -5.27 3.25 -7.26
CA LEU A 96 -5.62 1.93 -7.76
C LEU A 96 -6.58 2.02 -8.96
N ASP A 97 -6.19 1.44 -10.09
CA ASP A 97 -7.03 1.32 -11.28
C ASP A 97 -8.15 0.30 -11.01
N THR A 98 -9.38 0.79 -10.91
CA THR A 98 -10.58 -0.03 -10.66
C THR A 98 -11.28 -0.47 -11.94
N GLY A 99 -10.68 -0.18 -13.11
CA GLY A 99 -11.21 -0.49 -14.43
C GLY A 99 -12.03 0.65 -15.04
N SER A 100 -12.75 0.35 -16.13
CA SER A 100 -13.57 1.32 -16.84
C SER A 100 -15.04 1.21 -16.47
N GLN A 101 -15.71 2.34 -16.25
CA GLN A 101 -17.17 2.39 -16.24
C GLN A 101 -17.69 2.55 -17.67
N LYS A 102 -18.57 1.64 -18.08
CA LYS A 102 -19.24 1.69 -19.38
C LYS A 102 -20.04 2.98 -19.59
N GLU A 103 -20.50 3.62 -18.52
CA GLU A 103 -21.31 4.84 -18.56
C GLU A 103 -20.47 6.13 -18.72
N LEU A 104 -19.15 6.07 -18.51
CA LEU A 104 -18.23 7.22 -18.64
C LEU A 104 -17.37 7.15 -19.92
N ALA A 105 -17.95 6.71 -21.04
CA ALA A 105 -17.29 6.62 -22.35
C ALA A 105 -15.93 5.86 -22.34
N GLY A 106 -15.74 4.92 -21.41
CA GLY A 106 -14.50 4.17 -21.27
C GLY A 106 -13.41 4.85 -20.42
N ALA A 107 -13.73 5.93 -19.70
CA ALA A 107 -12.82 6.52 -18.72
C ALA A 107 -12.40 5.48 -17.67
N ARG A 108 -11.11 5.47 -17.33
CA ARG A 108 -10.57 4.66 -16.23
C ARG A 108 -10.89 5.34 -14.91
N ILE A 109 -11.32 4.55 -13.93
CA ILE A 109 -11.62 5.05 -12.58
C ILE A 109 -10.47 4.64 -11.68
N TYR A 110 -9.92 5.64 -11.01
CA TYR A 110 -8.86 5.46 -10.04
C TYR A 110 -9.42 5.69 -8.63
N LYS A 111 -9.16 4.75 -7.72
CA LYS A 111 -9.37 4.94 -6.28
C LYS A 111 -8.08 5.46 -5.68
N GLN A 112 -8.11 6.66 -5.11
CA GLN A 112 -7.02 7.21 -4.31
C GLN A 112 -7.36 7.14 -2.83
N ASP A 113 -6.39 6.74 -2.01
CA ASP A 113 -6.57 6.60 -0.56
C ASP A 113 -5.19 6.50 0.13
N GLU A 114 -5.20 6.43 1.46
CA GLU A 114 -3.99 6.35 2.27
C GLU A 114 -4.04 5.22 3.31
N LEU A 115 -2.89 4.64 3.63
CA LEU A 115 -2.78 3.49 4.53
C LEU A 115 -1.51 3.53 5.37
N LEU A 116 -1.64 3.54 6.71
CA LEU A 116 -0.52 3.32 7.63
C LEU A 116 -0.18 1.83 7.71
N ILE A 117 1.09 1.48 7.50
CA ILE A 117 1.53 0.08 7.37
C ILE A 117 2.39 -0.45 8.52
N ASN A 118 2.46 0.26 9.65
CA ASN A 118 3.33 -0.14 10.78
C ASN A 118 3.11 -1.58 11.26
N ARG A 119 1.86 -2.07 11.23
CA ARG A 119 1.55 -3.46 11.60
C ARG A 119 2.25 -4.49 10.70
N TYR A 120 2.55 -4.11 9.47
CA TYR A 120 3.24 -4.93 8.47
C TYR A 120 4.76 -4.80 8.52
N LEU A 121 5.28 -3.76 9.17
CA LEU A 121 6.71 -3.57 9.42
C LEU A 121 7.21 -4.31 10.66
N THR A 122 6.30 -4.92 11.44
CA THR A 122 6.67 -5.67 12.64
C THR A 122 7.39 -6.97 12.25
N PRO A 123 8.64 -7.21 12.72
CA PRO A 123 9.38 -8.41 12.37
C PRO A 123 8.62 -9.71 12.69
N GLY A 124 8.71 -10.70 11.80
CA GLY A 124 8.04 -12.01 11.95
C GLY A 124 6.55 -12.00 11.61
N ARG A 125 5.76 -11.15 12.29
CA ARG A 125 4.28 -11.12 12.11
C ARG A 125 3.83 -10.31 10.90
N GLY A 126 4.52 -9.21 10.61
CA GLY A 126 4.14 -8.27 9.56
C GLY A 126 4.37 -8.84 8.15
N GLU A 127 5.49 -9.51 7.95
CA GLU A 127 5.85 -10.22 6.72
C GLU A 127 4.85 -11.34 6.38
N GLU A 128 4.46 -12.17 7.36
CA GLU A 128 3.45 -13.20 7.16
C GLU A 128 2.07 -12.59 6.81
N ALA A 129 1.70 -11.49 7.48
CA ALA A 129 0.46 -10.78 7.20
C ALA A 129 0.44 -10.12 5.81
N LEU A 130 1.57 -9.60 5.33
CA LEU A 130 1.72 -9.09 3.97
C LEU A 130 1.55 -10.21 2.94
N LEU A 131 2.21 -11.35 3.14
CA LEU A 131 2.15 -12.47 2.18
C LEU A 131 0.77 -13.12 2.10
N LYS A 132 -0.02 -13.07 3.17
CA LYS A 132 -1.37 -13.66 3.24
C LYS A 132 -2.49 -12.65 2.94
N THR A 133 -2.16 -11.39 2.70
CA THR A 133 -3.18 -10.36 2.47
C THR A 133 -3.92 -10.59 1.15
N THR A 134 -5.20 -10.21 1.11
CA THR A 134 -5.99 -10.14 -0.13
C THR A 134 -6.13 -8.71 -0.64
N ASP A 135 -5.57 -7.74 0.09
CA ASP A 135 -5.56 -6.33 -0.30
C ASP A 135 -4.54 -6.10 -1.42
N VAL A 136 -4.99 -5.54 -2.54
CA VAL A 136 -4.18 -5.37 -3.75
C VAL A 136 -3.03 -4.39 -3.54
N VAL A 137 -3.23 -3.35 -2.71
CA VAL A 137 -2.19 -2.36 -2.40
C VAL A 137 -1.07 -3.01 -1.61
N LEU A 138 -1.42 -3.79 -0.59
CA LEU A 138 -0.46 -4.52 0.23
C LEU A 138 0.22 -5.67 -0.51
N GLN A 139 -0.48 -6.34 -1.43
CA GLN A 139 0.14 -7.31 -2.34
C GLN A 139 1.15 -6.63 -3.26
N THR A 140 0.80 -5.48 -3.84
CA THR A 140 1.71 -4.71 -4.69
C THR A 140 2.93 -4.25 -3.90
N LEU A 141 2.75 -3.79 -2.66
CA LEU A 141 3.88 -3.47 -1.77
C LEU A 141 4.77 -4.70 -1.54
N ALA A 142 4.17 -5.84 -1.20
CA ALA A 142 4.92 -7.07 -0.96
C ALA A 142 5.73 -7.47 -2.20
N ASP A 143 5.15 -7.39 -3.39
CA ASP A 143 5.83 -7.65 -4.66
C ASP A 143 6.98 -6.67 -4.90
N VAL A 144 6.79 -5.36 -4.64
CA VAL A 144 7.86 -4.36 -4.77
C VAL A 144 9.02 -4.70 -3.84
N LEU A 145 8.73 -5.02 -2.57
CA LEU A 145 9.75 -5.35 -1.58
C LEU A 145 10.39 -6.74 -1.80
N ILE A 146 9.70 -7.67 -2.44
CA ILE A 146 10.25 -8.99 -2.78
C ILE A 146 11.16 -8.89 -4.02
N ASN A 147 10.79 -8.08 -5.01
CA ASN A 147 11.50 -8.06 -6.29
C ASN A 147 12.69 -7.08 -6.31
N ASN A 148 12.77 -6.16 -5.35
CA ASN A 148 13.80 -5.13 -5.31
C ASN A 148 14.62 -5.24 -4.03
N ASN A 149 15.94 -5.05 -4.13
CA ASN A 149 16.79 -4.93 -2.96
C ASN A 149 16.95 -3.44 -2.62
N ILE A 150 16.27 -2.98 -1.58
CA ILE A 150 16.26 -1.56 -1.21
C ILE A 150 17.35 -1.36 -0.15
N SER A 151 18.48 -0.79 -0.56
CA SER A 151 19.58 -0.53 0.38
C SER A 151 19.25 0.65 1.28
N GLU A 152 19.71 0.57 2.52
CA GLU A 152 19.59 1.65 3.50
C GLU A 152 20.23 2.94 2.98
N THR A 153 21.41 2.82 2.38
CA THR A 153 22.14 3.95 1.77
C THR A 153 21.34 4.66 0.69
N CYS A 154 20.62 3.92 -0.15
CA CYS A 154 19.81 4.51 -1.22
C CYS A 154 18.67 5.35 -0.64
N ILE A 155 18.03 4.89 0.44
CA ILE A 155 16.97 5.63 1.12
C ILE A 155 17.53 6.92 1.74
N TRP A 156 18.67 6.85 2.43
CA TRP A 156 19.31 8.04 3.00
C TRP A 156 19.70 9.06 1.92
N ASP A 157 20.24 8.60 0.79
CA ASP A 157 20.65 9.46 -0.31
C ASP A 157 19.48 10.22 -0.93
N VAL A 158 18.33 9.56 -1.15
CA VAL A 158 17.15 10.24 -1.70
C VAL A 158 16.53 11.20 -0.69
N ILE A 159 16.48 10.84 0.59
CA ILE A 159 15.99 11.73 1.66
C ILE A 159 16.86 12.98 1.75
N ALA A 160 18.19 12.84 1.71
CA ALA A 160 19.12 13.96 1.74
C ALA A 160 18.93 14.92 0.55
N LYS A 161 18.51 14.40 -0.61
CA LYS A 161 18.23 15.17 -1.83
C LYS A 161 16.79 15.69 -1.90
N GLY A 162 15.91 15.28 -0.99
CA GLY A 162 14.47 15.56 -1.07
C GLY A 162 13.79 14.88 -2.26
N ASP A 163 14.32 13.74 -2.69
CA ASP A 163 13.85 12.92 -3.81
C ASP A 163 13.26 11.60 -3.28
N GLN A 164 12.87 10.70 -4.18
CA GLN A 164 12.37 9.37 -3.86
C GLN A 164 12.95 8.31 -4.80
N ILE A 165 13.11 7.08 -4.28
CA ILE A 165 13.43 5.93 -5.13
C ILE A 165 12.22 5.67 -6.02
N ASN A 166 12.39 5.62 -7.35
CA ASN A 166 11.31 5.30 -8.27
C ASN A 166 11.48 3.87 -8.79
N ILE A 167 10.51 3.00 -8.52
CA ILE A 167 10.50 1.59 -8.94
C ILE A 167 9.32 1.36 -9.87
N SER A 168 9.59 1.11 -11.15
CA SER A 168 8.56 0.63 -12.08
C SER A 168 8.55 -0.89 -12.09
N VAL A 169 7.47 -1.51 -11.60
CA VAL A 169 7.28 -2.96 -11.63
C VAL A 169 6.81 -3.35 -13.03
N VAL A 170 7.76 -3.48 -13.97
CA VAL A 170 7.47 -4.09 -15.28
C VAL A 170 7.15 -5.56 -15.03
N SER A 171 5.88 -5.92 -15.15
CA SER A 171 5.46 -7.31 -15.03
C SER A 171 6.05 -8.12 -16.18
N TYR A 172 7.11 -8.89 -15.94
CA TYR A 172 7.49 -9.99 -16.83
C TYR A 172 6.41 -11.06 -16.72
N PHE A 173 5.59 -11.17 -17.77
CA PHE A 173 4.78 -12.36 -18.06
C PHE A 173 5.60 -13.35 -18.85
#